data_AF-A0A9D5YXS5-F1
#
_entry.id   AF-A0A9D5YXS5-F1
#
_cell.length_a   1.000
_cell.length_b   1.000
_cell.length_c   1.000
_cell.angle_alpha   90.00
_cell.angle_beta   90.00
_cell.angle_gamma   90.00
#
_symmetry.space_group_name_H-M   'P 1'
#
loop_
_entity.id
_entity.type
_entity.pdbx_description
1 polymer ?
#
loop_
_entity_poly.entity_id
_entity_poly.type
_entity_poly.pdbx_seq_one_letter_code
_entity_poly.pdbx_strand_id
1 'polypeptide(L)'
;MPWDPIKCVNGFPVPFTNADATNLVHAANFAAPVYVTTAAAGVTRYAYTFVPFGGMTLCVVGHIHFTPAGAVVAGNSYIPGWANWAMQTPAAQVAAIAALPPNAGAFPGVNRYPH
;
A
#
# COMPACT_ATOMS: atom_id res chain seq x y z
N MET A 1 2.24 -15.83 -4.31
CA MET A 1 0.79 -15.99 -4.05
C MET A 1 0.05 -15.94 -5.39
N PRO A 2 -1.28 -16.09 -5.47
CA PRO A 2 -2.01 -15.79 -6.72
C PRO A 2 -2.69 -14.41 -6.65
N TRP A 3 -2.95 -13.83 -7.82
CA TRP A 3 -3.89 -12.72 -7.94
C TRP A 3 -5.32 -13.20 -7.64
N ASP A 4 -6.11 -12.37 -6.97
CA ASP A 4 -7.52 -12.60 -6.70
C ASP A 4 -8.33 -12.23 -7.97
N PRO A 5 -8.86 -13.21 -8.73
CA PRO A 5 -9.53 -12.95 -10.00
C PRO A 5 -10.89 -12.27 -9.84
N ILE A 6 -11.49 -12.32 -8.64
CA ILE A 6 -12.77 -11.66 -8.34
C ILE A 6 -12.53 -10.16 -8.15
N LYS A 7 -11.38 -9.79 -7.60
CA LYS A 7 -11.00 -8.38 -7.37
C LYS A 7 -10.33 -7.76 -8.59
N CYS A 8 -9.44 -8.50 -9.24
CA CYS A 8 -8.63 -8.02 -10.37
C CYS A 8 -9.40 -8.16 -11.70
N VAL A 9 -10.58 -7.55 -11.77
CA VAL A 9 -11.52 -7.68 -12.89
C VAL A 9 -11.00 -7.10 -14.20
N ASN A 10 -10.07 -6.14 -14.13
CA ASN A 10 -9.43 -5.52 -15.30
C ASN A 10 -8.17 -6.28 -15.77
N GLY A 11 -7.92 -7.46 -15.20
CA GLY A 11 -6.71 -8.24 -15.42
C GLY A 11 -5.66 -8.04 -14.33
N PHE A 12 -4.52 -8.70 -14.51
CA PHE A 12 -3.38 -8.65 -13.60
C PHE A 12 -2.11 -9.09 -14.34
N PRO A 13 -0.92 -8.62 -13.92
CA PRO A 13 0.32 -8.98 -14.57
C PRO A 13 0.65 -10.46 -14.34
N VAL A 14 1.07 -11.13 -15.41
CA VAL A 14 1.58 -12.50 -15.40
C VAL A 14 2.83 -12.56 -16.28
N PRO A 15 3.99 -13.01 -15.76
CA PRO A 15 4.21 -13.50 -14.39
C PRO A 15 4.25 -12.37 -13.35
N PHE A 16 3.96 -12.72 -12.10
CA PHE A 16 4.14 -11.86 -10.93
C PHE A 16 4.52 -12.73 -9.73
N THR A 17 5.46 -12.28 -8.91
CA THR A 17 6.01 -13.06 -7.79
C THR A 17 6.00 -12.27 -6.49
N ASN A 18 6.29 -12.96 -5.37
CA ASN A 18 6.48 -12.28 -4.09
C ASN A 18 7.73 -11.37 -4.09
N ALA A 19 8.73 -11.66 -4.94
CA ALA A 19 9.90 -10.80 -5.11
C ALA A 19 9.49 -9.49 -5.82
N ASP A 20 8.66 -9.57 -6.85
CA ASP A 20 8.11 -8.39 -7.52
C ASP A 20 7.26 -7.55 -6.56
N ALA A 21 6.41 -8.19 -5.76
CA ALA A 21 5.63 -7.52 -4.73
C ALA A 21 6.51 -6.78 -3.70
N THR A 22 7.60 -7.41 -3.27
CA THR A 22 8.60 -6.80 -2.38
C THR A 22 9.26 -5.59 -3.03
N ASN A 23 9.71 -5.73 -4.28
CA ASN A 23 10.33 -4.65 -5.04
C ASN A 23 9.38 -3.47 -5.27
N LEU A 24 8.10 -3.75 -5.55
CA LEU A 24 7.05 -2.75 -5.67
C LEU A 24 6.82 -1.99 -4.37
N VAL A 25 6.79 -2.68 -3.23
CA VAL A 25 6.77 -2.02 -1.94
C VAL A 25 7.98 -1.11 -1.82
N HIS A 26 9.20 -1.59 -2.04
CA HIS A 26 10.41 -0.75 -1.93
C HIS A 26 10.44 0.46 -2.89
N ALA A 27 9.89 0.32 -4.09
CA ALA A 27 9.80 1.39 -5.08
C ALA A 27 8.66 2.39 -4.82
N ALA A 28 7.71 2.05 -3.96
CA ALA A 28 6.53 2.87 -3.67
C ALA A 28 6.91 4.22 -3.04
N ASN A 29 6.51 5.31 -3.70
CA ASN A 29 6.71 6.66 -3.18
C ASN A 29 5.60 7.03 -2.19
N PHE A 30 5.83 6.78 -0.90
CA PHE A 30 4.93 7.20 0.17
C PHE A 30 5.17 8.63 0.68
N ALA A 31 6.15 9.36 0.14
CA ALA A 31 6.31 10.79 0.42
C ALA A 31 5.29 11.64 -0.37
N ALA A 32 4.75 11.11 -1.47
CA ALA A 32 3.69 11.71 -2.26
C ALA A 32 2.59 10.68 -2.56
N PRO A 33 1.85 10.21 -1.54
CA PRO A 33 0.78 9.24 -1.73
C PRO A 33 -0.43 9.91 -2.39
N VAL A 34 -1.23 9.10 -3.08
CA VAL A 34 -2.49 9.57 -3.69
C VAL A 34 -3.60 9.70 -2.66
N TYR A 35 -3.56 8.87 -1.62
CA TYR A 35 -4.56 8.87 -0.57
C TYR A 35 -3.96 8.44 0.76
N VAL A 36 -4.42 9.08 1.83
CA VAL A 36 -4.05 8.78 3.20
C VAL A 36 -5.33 8.69 4.01
N THR A 37 -5.45 7.67 4.86
CA THR A 37 -6.55 7.58 5.81
C THR A 37 -6.04 7.08 7.14
N THR A 38 -6.59 7.62 8.23
CA THR A 38 -6.29 7.13 9.58
C THR A 38 -7.54 6.51 10.17
N ALA A 39 -7.46 5.23 10.50
CA ALA A 39 -8.55 4.42 11.06
C ALA A 39 -8.31 4.11 12.54
N ALA A 40 -9.21 3.32 13.13
CA ALA A 40 -9.11 2.83 14.51
C ALA A 40 -8.87 3.97 15.53
N ALA A 41 -9.72 4.99 15.48
CA ALA A 41 -9.63 6.16 16.36
C ALA A 41 -8.25 6.87 16.37
N GLY A 42 -7.57 6.89 15.22
CA GLY A 42 -6.27 7.57 15.08
C GLY A 42 -5.05 6.65 15.20
N VAL A 43 -5.25 5.35 15.47
CA VAL A 43 -4.16 4.42 15.77
C VAL A 43 -3.47 3.90 14.51
N THR A 44 -4.19 3.69 13.41
CA THR A 44 -3.59 3.10 12.19
C THR A 44 -3.68 4.08 11.04
N ARG A 45 -2.53 4.45 10.46
CA ARG A 45 -2.48 5.27 9.24
C ARG A 45 -2.09 4.42 8.05
N TYR A 46 -2.91 4.49 7.01
CA TYR A 46 -2.70 3.88 5.71
C TYR A 46 -2.33 4.95 4.70
N ALA A 47 -1.32 4.69 3.89
CA ALA A 47 -0.99 5.47 2.70
C ALA A 47 -1.09 4.58 1.46
N TYR A 48 -1.62 5.15 0.40
CA TYR A 48 -1.85 4.47 -0.87
C TYR A 48 -1.07 5.20 -1.95
N THR A 49 -0.30 4.46 -2.72
CA THR A 49 0.42 4.97 -3.89
C THR A 49 0.29 3.99 -5.04
N PHE A 50 0.75 4.40 -6.21
CA PHE A 50 0.70 3.61 -7.43
C PHE A 50 2.08 3.43 -8.01
N VAL A 51 2.36 2.22 -8.46
CA VAL A 51 3.62 1.90 -9.13
C VAL A 51 3.31 1.14 -10.42
N PRO A 52 3.85 1.58 -11.57
CA PRO A 52 3.68 0.86 -12.82
C PRO A 52 4.44 -0.48 -12.81
N PHE A 53 3.83 -1.53 -13.32
CA PHE A 53 4.44 -2.85 -13.47
C PHE A 53 3.79 -3.63 -14.61
N GLY A 54 4.59 -4.19 -15.52
CA GLY A 54 4.07 -5.08 -16.57
C GLY A 54 2.98 -4.45 -17.45
N GLY A 55 3.03 -3.13 -17.68
CA GLY A 55 2.02 -2.40 -18.45
C GLY A 55 0.75 -2.03 -17.67
N MET A 56 0.68 -2.34 -16.38
CA MET A 56 -0.44 -2.01 -15.50
C MET A 56 0.00 -1.07 -14.37
N THR A 57 -0.97 -0.42 -13.73
CA THR A 57 -0.79 0.40 -12.55
C THR A 57 -1.19 -0.39 -11.31
N LEU A 58 -0.24 -0.65 -10.42
CA LEU A 58 -0.48 -1.42 -9.21
C LEU A 58 -0.59 -0.52 -7.99
N CYS A 59 -1.66 -0.69 -7.21
CA CYS A 59 -1.79 -0.02 -5.92
C CYS A 59 -0.85 -0.68 -4.91
N VAL A 60 -0.05 0.14 -4.22
CA VAL A 60 0.76 -0.29 -3.07
C VAL A 60 0.23 0.42 -1.84
N VAL A 61 -0.09 -0.36 -0.82
CA VAL A 61 -0.56 0.16 0.47
C VAL A 61 0.51 -0.08 1.50
N GLY A 62 0.90 0.95 2.23
CA GLY A 62 1.73 0.85 3.43
C GLY A 62 0.93 1.33 4.62
N HIS A 63 1.09 0.71 5.79
CA HIS A 63 0.52 1.24 7.01
C HIS A 63 1.46 1.22 8.21
N ILE A 64 1.15 2.09 9.16
CA ILE A 64 1.85 2.27 10.42
C ILE A 64 0.85 2.31 11.57
N HIS A 65 1.33 2.03 12.77
CA HIS A 65 0.58 2.17 14.02
C HIS A 65 1.16 3.28 14.89
N PHE A 66 0.31 4.00 15.58
CA PHE A 66 0.66 4.90 16.67
C PHE A 66 0.39 4.18 17.99
N THR A 67 1.39 4.06 18.84
CA THR A 67 1.17 3.55 20.21
C THR A 67 0.37 4.57 21.02
N PRO A 68 -0.22 4.18 22.17
CA PRO A 68 -0.87 5.13 23.07
C PRO A 68 0.05 6.28 23.53
N ALA A 69 1.37 6.06 23.53
CA ALA A 69 2.38 7.07 23.85
C ALA A 69 2.76 7.96 22.64
N GLY A 70 2.14 7.76 21.48
CA GLY A 70 2.42 8.52 20.25
C GLY A 70 3.60 8.03 19.42
N ALA A 71 4.25 6.92 19.82
CA ALA A 71 5.37 6.36 19.06
C ALA A 71 4.89 5.66 17.78
N VAL A 72 5.66 5.77 16.70
CA VAL A 72 5.34 5.12 15.42
C VAL A 72 5.93 3.72 15.38
N VAL A 73 5.10 2.73 15.02
CA VAL A 73 5.48 1.33 14.82
C VAL A 73 5.13 0.91 13.40
N ALA A 74 5.99 0.09 12.80
CA ALA A 74 5.72 -0.47 11.48
C ALA A 74 4.47 -1.36 11.51
N GLY A 75 3.54 -1.10 10.58
CA GLY A 75 2.50 -2.05 10.21
C GLY A 75 2.99 -2.90 9.04
N ASN A 76 2.05 -3.25 8.15
CA ASN A 76 2.36 -4.01 6.94
C ASN A 76 2.15 -3.20 5.65
N SER A 77 2.97 -3.49 4.66
CA SER A 77 2.74 -3.15 3.27
C SER A 77 2.17 -4.35 2.50
N TYR A 78 1.29 -4.06 1.54
CA TYR A 78 0.66 -5.07 0.70
C TYR A 78 0.20 -4.48 -0.64
N ILE A 79 -0.08 -5.36 -1.59
CA ILE A 79 -0.64 -5.02 -2.91
C ILE A 79 -2.07 -5.55 -2.95
N PRO A 80 -3.10 -4.71 -3.03
CA PRO A 80 -4.47 -5.18 -3.12
C PRO A 80 -4.64 -6.06 -4.38
N GLY A 81 -5.25 -7.23 -4.19
CA GLY A 81 -5.39 -8.23 -5.25
C GLY A 81 -4.31 -9.31 -5.22
N TRP A 82 -3.13 -9.07 -4.65
CA TRP A 82 -2.13 -10.13 -4.45
C TRP A 82 -2.43 -10.89 -3.15
N ALA A 83 -3.20 -11.97 -3.27
CA ALA A 83 -3.90 -12.60 -2.14
C ALA A 83 -2.92 -13.12 -1.08
N ASN A 84 -3.28 -12.97 0.21
CA ASN A 84 -2.53 -13.50 1.36
C ASN A 84 -1.05 -13.09 1.42
N TRP A 85 -0.66 -12.01 0.74
CA TRP A 85 0.70 -11.47 0.80
C TRP A 85 0.72 -10.13 1.51
N ALA A 86 1.66 -10.01 2.44
CA ALA A 86 2.04 -8.76 3.07
C ALA A 86 3.49 -8.87 3.54
N MET A 87 4.14 -7.73 3.71
CA MET A 87 5.45 -7.64 4.37
C MET A 87 5.41 -6.51 5.39
N GLN A 88 6.30 -6.51 6.39
CA GLN A 88 6.41 -5.38 7.30
C GLN A 88 6.78 -4.11 6.51
N THR A 89 6.13 -2.99 6.79
CA THR A 89 6.42 -1.71 6.14
C THR A 89 7.88 -1.31 6.38
N PRO A 90 8.71 -1.13 5.33
CA PRO A 90 10.11 -0.72 5.47
C PRO A 90 10.31 0.59 6.25
N ALA A 91 11.40 0.69 7.00
CA ALA A 91 11.67 1.83 7.89
C ALA A 91 11.61 3.21 7.19
N ALA A 92 12.16 3.31 5.97
CA ALA A 92 12.10 4.56 5.18
C ALA A 92 10.65 4.96 4.85
N GLN A 93 9.77 3.98 4.60
CA GLN A 93 8.37 4.21 4.29
C GLN A 93 7.56 4.51 5.55
N VAL A 94 7.89 3.87 6.67
CA VAL A 94 7.31 4.21 7.98
C VAL A 94 7.52 5.69 8.29
N ALA A 95 8.75 6.18 8.12
CA ALA A 95 9.08 7.59 8.33
C ALA A 95 8.30 8.51 7.38
N ALA A 96 8.22 8.16 6.09
CA ALA A 96 7.45 8.92 5.10
C ALA A 96 5.96 8.97 5.46
N ILE A 97 5.36 7.84 5.83
CA ILE A 97 3.93 7.75 6.16
C ILE A 97 3.59 8.52 7.45
N ALA A 98 4.49 8.48 8.43
CA ALA A 98 4.31 9.20 9.70
C ALA A 98 4.25 10.72 9.52
N ALA A 99 5.00 11.26 8.56
CA ALA A 99 5.02 12.69 8.24
C ALA A 99 3.77 13.18 7.49
N LEU A 100 2.92 12.28 6.98
CA LEU A 100 1.75 12.66 6.22
C LEU A 100 0.62 13.21 7.10
N PRO A 101 -0.14 14.21 6.63
CA PRO A 101 -1.39 14.61 7.28
C PRO A 101 -2.40 13.45 7.23
N PRO A 102 -3.23 13.27 8.29
CA PRO A 102 -4.30 12.29 8.27
C PRO A 102 -5.36 12.68 7.24
N ASN A 103 -5.99 11.67 6.62
CA ASN A 103 -7.19 11.84 5.76
C ASN A 103 -6.97 12.78 4.56
N ALA A 104 -5.82 12.67 3.90
CA ALA A 104 -5.43 13.51 2.77
C ALA A 104 -5.62 12.82 1.41
N GLY A 105 -5.82 13.63 0.38
CA GLY A 105 -6.04 13.17 -0.99
C GLY A 105 -7.43 12.55 -1.21
N ALA A 106 -7.64 11.97 -2.38
CA ALA A 106 -8.87 11.28 -2.73
C ALA A 106 -8.51 9.91 -3.30
N PHE A 107 -9.12 8.86 -2.75
CA PHE A 107 -8.90 7.53 -3.30
C PHE A 107 -9.58 7.44 -4.67
N PRO A 108 -8.89 6.96 -5.71
CA PRO A 108 -9.46 6.89 -7.07
C PRO A 108 -10.52 5.77 -7.25
N GLY A 109 -11.15 5.31 -6.16
CA GLY A 109 -12.24 4.34 -6.20
C GLY A 109 -11.83 2.97 -6.73
N VAL A 110 -12.28 2.64 -7.95
CA VAL A 110 -12.11 1.31 -8.59
C VAL A 110 -10.64 0.95 -8.87
N ASN A 111 -9.75 1.94 -8.86
CA ASN A 111 -8.32 1.77 -9.12
C ASN A 111 -7.55 1.13 -7.95
N ARG A 112 -8.24 0.47 -7.01
CA ARG A 112 -7.59 -0.29 -5.93
C ARG A 112 -6.84 -1.52 -6.45
N TYR A 113 -7.30 -2.07 -7.56
CA TYR A 113 -6.76 -3.29 -8.17
C TYR A 113 -5.99 -2.95 -9.47
N PRO A 114 -5.24 -3.89 -10.05
CA PRO A 114 -4.51 -3.65 -11.29
C PRO A 114 -5.44 -3.10 -12.39
N HIS A 115 -4.95 -2.10 -13.13
CA HIS A 115 -5.63 -1.46 -14.26
C HIS A 115 -4.63 -0.82 -15.23
#